data_AF-A0A9E0L366-F1
#
_entry.id   AF-A0A9E0L366-F1
#
_cell.length_a   1.000
_cell.length_b   1.000
_cell.length_c   1.000
_cell.angle_alpha   90.00
_cell.angle_beta   90.00
_cell.angle_gamma   90.00
#
_symmetry.space_group_name_H-M   'P 1'
#
loop_
_entity.id
_entity.type
_entity.pdbx_description
1 polymer ?
#
loop_
_entity_poly.entity_id
_entity_poly.type
_entity_poly.pdbx_seq_one_letter_code
_entity_poly.pdbx_strand_id
1 'polypeptide(L)'
;MNVIRKLLLQHRSEVQAQMVAARAKVAEPFERELRAVNIALAALDGAPLIEAEPDESSPATPKVEPVRKSGLTRGRIKRSLQDMILAAVRAHDEGADTGTILESLERRWNRGFQESRVVEELRRLAAERTIVLDRGHWRMTVPPDARAGETSDRHVAA
;
A
#
# COMPACT_ATOMS: atom_id res chain seq x y z
N MET A 1 53.24 -6.28 -14.44
CA MET A 1 52.06 -6.13 -13.56
C MET A 1 50.81 -6.10 -14.44
N ASN A 2 49.97 -7.15 -14.42
CA ASN A 2 48.89 -7.35 -15.40
C ASN A 2 47.81 -6.25 -15.34
N VAL A 3 47.66 -5.48 -16.41
CA VAL A 3 46.68 -4.39 -16.55
C VAL A 3 45.25 -4.90 -16.39
N ILE A 4 44.95 -6.08 -16.93
CA ILE A 4 43.67 -6.77 -16.78
C ILE A 4 43.32 -6.99 -15.30
N ARG A 5 44.30 -7.39 -14.46
CA ARG A 5 44.09 -7.59 -13.03
C ARG A 5 43.72 -6.28 -12.31
N LYS A 6 44.33 -5.15 -12.70
CA LYS A 6 43.99 -3.84 -12.12
C LYS A 6 42.56 -3.44 -12.49
N LEU A 7 42.18 -3.60 -13.76
CA LEU A 7 40.83 -3.31 -14.24
C LEU A 7 39.77 -4.17 -13.55
N LEU A 8 40.03 -5.47 -13.35
CA LEU A 8 39.11 -6.36 -12.63
C LEU A 8 38.96 -5.99 -11.15
N LEU A 9 40.04 -5.57 -10.49
CA LEU A 9 39.98 -5.11 -9.09
C LEU A 9 39.21 -3.79 -8.97
N GLN A 10 39.41 -2.87 -9.90
CA GLN A 10 38.67 -1.61 -9.95
C GLN A 10 37.18 -1.87 -10.17
N HIS A 11 36.81 -2.66 -11.18
CA HIS A 11 35.42 -2.99 -11.46
C HIS A 11 34.73 -3.69 -10.28
N ARG A 12 35.43 -4.59 -9.57
CA ARG A 12 34.93 -5.21 -8.34
C ARG A 12 34.59 -4.17 -7.27
N SER A 13 35.46 -3.18 -7.06
CA SER A 13 35.20 -2.12 -6.07
C SER A 13 34.01 -1.23 -6.45
N GLU A 14 33.85 -0.93 -7.74
CA GLU A 14 32.72 -0.16 -8.26
C GLU A 14 31.39 -0.92 -8.06
N VAL A 15 31.36 -2.22 -8.36
CA VAL A 15 30.18 -3.07 -8.11
C VAL A 15 29.86 -3.15 -6.62
N GLN A 16 30.86 -3.28 -5.76
CA GLN A 16 30.65 -3.27 -4.30
C GLN A 16 30.05 -1.95 -3.81
N ALA A 17 30.53 -0.80 -4.31
CA ALA A 17 29.99 0.51 -3.97
C ALA A 17 28.54 0.66 -4.42
N GLN A 18 28.21 0.20 -5.64
CA GLN A 18 26.84 0.20 -6.15
C GLN A 18 25.91 -0.68 -5.31
N MET A 19 26.37 -1.86 -4.88
CA MET A 19 25.59 -2.74 -4.00
C MET A 19 25.29 -2.10 -2.64
N VAL A 20 26.26 -1.42 -2.03
CA VAL A 20 26.06 -0.71 -0.76
C VAL A 20 25.07 0.44 -0.92
N ALA A 21 25.21 1.24 -1.98
CA ALA A 21 24.29 2.34 -2.26
C ALA A 21 22.87 1.85 -2.57
N ALA A 22 22.72 0.73 -3.28
CA ALA A 22 21.43 0.10 -3.54
C ALA A 22 20.79 -0.42 -2.25
N ARG A 23 21.56 -1.06 -1.35
CA ARG A 23 21.08 -1.49 -0.03
C ARG A 23 20.62 -0.31 0.83
N ALA A 24 21.38 0.79 0.84
CA ALA A 24 20.99 2.00 1.57
C ALA A 24 19.68 2.60 1.05
N LYS A 25 19.50 2.67 -0.28
CA LYS A 25 18.24 3.14 -0.89
C LYS A 25 17.05 2.22 -0.59
N VAL A 26 17.27 0.91 -0.47
CA VAL A 26 16.23 -0.04 -0.09
C VAL A 26 15.88 0.08 1.40
N ALA A 27 16.85 0.40 2.26
CA ALA A 27 16.65 0.59 3.70
C ALA A 27 15.95 1.91 4.06
N GLU A 28 16.21 2.97 3.28
CA GLU A 28 15.69 4.33 3.48
C GLU A 28 14.16 4.44 3.71
N PRO A 29 13.27 3.76 2.96
CA PRO A 29 11.84 3.78 3.24
C PRO A 29 11.49 3.17 4.60
N PHE A 30 12.13 2.05 4.97
CA PHE A 30 11.88 1.38 6.25
C PHE A 30 12.39 2.21 7.44
N GLU A 31 13.50 2.92 7.29
CA GLU A 31 14.02 3.83 8.33
C GLU A 31 13.10 5.05 8.57
N ARG A 32 12.41 5.52 7.53
CA ARG A 32 11.38 6.57 7.67
C ARG A 32 10.14 6.04 8.37
N GLU A 33 9.68 4.84 8.00
CA GLU A 33 8.54 4.19 8.66
C GLU A 33 8.84 3.89 10.14
N LEU A 34 10.01 3.35 10.47
CA LEU A 34 10.42 3.10 11.86
C LEU A 34 10.50 4.39 12.68
N ARG A 35 11.00 5.49 12.10
CA ARG A 35 10.99 6.80 12.78
C ARG A 35 9.57 7.30 13.04
N ALA A 36 8.67 7.19 12.06
CA ALA A 36 7.27 7.58 12.23
C ALA A 36 6.56 6.73 13.29
N VAL A 37 6.81 5.41 13.30
CA VAL A 37 6.28 4.48 14.31
C VAL A 37 6.81 4.84 15.70
N ASN A 38 8.11 5.11 15.84
CA ASN A 38 8.69 5.50 17.13
C ASN A 38 8.11 6.82 17.67
N ILE A 39 7.86 7.80 16.79
CA ILE A 39 7.18 9.05 17.18
C ILE A 39 5.74 8.77 17.63
N ALA A 40 5.02 7.93 16.92
CA ALA A 40 3.65 7.55 17.29
C ALA A 40 3.61 6.81 18.64
N LEU A 41 4.57 5.92 18.90
CA LEU A 41 4.72 5.23 20.19
C LEU A 41 5.04 6.22 21.31
N ALA A 42 5.99 7.15 21.10
CA ALA A 42 6.31 8.18 22.08
C ALA A 42 5.10 9.08 22.41
N ALA A 43 4.25 9.38 21.43
CA ALA A 43 3.02 10.14 21.62
C ALA A 43 1.96 9.34 22.42
N LEU A 44 1.90 8.02 22.24
CA LEU A 44 1.01 7.13 23.00
C LEU A 44 1.47 6.93 24.44
N ASP A 45 2.78 6.89 24.67
CA ASP A 45 3.40 6.76 26.01
C ASP A 45 3.36 8.06 26.83
N GLY A 46 2.70 9.11 26.32
CA GLY A 46 2.47 10.36 27.03
C GLY A 46 3.71 11.26 27.15
N ALA A 47 4.75 11.02 26.34
CA ALA A 47 5.89 11.93 26.27
C ALA A 47 5.44 13.26 25.62
N PRO A 48 5.81 14.42 26.18
CA PRO A 48 5.52 15.70 25.54
C PRO A 48 6.16 15.71 24.16
N LEU A 49 5.33 15.96 23.15
CA LEU A 49 5.68 16.09 21.75
C LEU A 49 6.86 17.07 21.62
N ILE A 50 8.09 16.56 21.54
CA ILE A 50 9.21 17.37 21.09
C ILE A 50 8.98 17.50 19.60
N GLU A 51 8.34 18.61 19.24
CA GLU A 51 8.29 19.12 17.88
C GLU A 51 9.73 19.12 17.37
N ALA A 52 10.05 18.18 16.49
CA ALA A 52 11.27 18.24 15.72
C ALA A 52 11.11 19.44 14.80
N GLU A 53 11.68 20.55 15.25
CA GLU A 53 11.84 21.80 14.51
C GLU A 53 12.14 21.50 13.03
N PRO A 54 11.37 22.07 12.10
CA PRO A 54 11.71 22.02 10.69
C PRO A 54 12.98 22.85 10.49
N ASP A 55 14.02 22.24 9.95
CA ASP A 55 15.19 22.97 9.46
C ASP A 55 14.78 23.73 8.17
N GLU A 56 14.06 24.83 8.36
CA GLU A 56 13.79 25.84 7.34
C GLU A 56 14.89 26.90 7.39
N SER A 57 15.83 26.79 6.44
CA SER A 57 16.37 27.99 5.82
C SER A 57 15.20 28.72 5.12
N SER A 58 14.59 29.62 5.90
CA SER A 58 13.61 30.71 5.67
C SER A 58 13.48 31.33 4.26
N PRO A 59 12.52 32.27 4.01
CA PRO A 59 11.39 32.69 4.86
C PRO A 59 10.02 32.87 4.13
N ALA A 60 8.92 32.78 4.88
CA ALA A 60 7.86 33.81 5.02
C ALA A 60 6.53 33.18 5.46
N THR A 61 6.08 33.49 6.67
CA THR A 61 4.71 33.19 7.14
C THR A 61 3.73 34.27 6.61
N PRO A 62 2.42 33.95 6.47
CA PRO A 62 1.54 34.11 7.61
C PRO A 62 0.51 32.98 7.81
N LYS A 63 0.46 32.48 9.04
CA LYS A 63 -0.71 32.12 9.87
C LYS A 63 -2.08 32.01 9.18
N VAL A 64 -2.56 30.80 8.89
CA VAL A 64 -4.00 30.42 8.82
C VAL A 64 -4.18 28.94 9.18
N GLU A 65 -5.02 28.67 10.19
CA GLU A 65 -5.85 27.49 10.56
C GLU A 65 -5.53 26.04 10.07
N PRO A 66 -5.90 25.01 10.86
CA PRO A 66 -5.66 23.60 10.53
C PRO A 66 -6.57 23.17 9.38
N VAL A 67 -6.11 23.37 8.14
CA VAL A 67 -6.74 22.78 6.97
C VAL A 67 -6.48 21.28 7.02
N ARG A 68 -7.50 20.52 7.41
CA ARG A 68 -7.64 19.11 7.08
C ARG A 68 -7.53 18.97 5.56
N LYS A 69 -6.33 18.75 5.01
CA LYS A 69 -6.14 18.49 3.58
C LYS A 69 -6.39 17.01 3.29
N SER A 70 -7.66 16.64 3.41
CA SER A 70 -8.27 15.76 2.43
C SER A 70 -8.30 16.55 1.11
N GLY A 71 -7.55 16.12 0.09
CA GLY A 71 -7.69 16.66 -1.25
C GLY A 71 -6.39 16.87 -2.05
N LEU A 72 -6.19 15.97 -3.02
CA LEU A 72 -5.64 16.24 -4.35
C LEU A 72 -4.21 16.83 -4.45
N THR A 73 -3.20 15.97 -4.36
CA THR A 73 -2.10 16.03 -5.34
C THR A 73 -2.55 15.33 -6.62
N ARG A 74 -3.10 16.12 -7.55
CA ARG A 74 -3.48 15.70 -8.92
C ARG A 74 -2.23 15.51 -9.78
N GLY A 75 -1.30 14.69 -9.31
CA GLY A 75 -0.12 14.23 -10.04
C GLY A 75 -0.30 12.77 -10.34
N ARG A 76 -0.87 12.46 -11.51
CA ARG A 76 -0.95 11.11 -12.11
C ARG A 76 -0.95 9.99 -11.06
N ILE A 77 -2.07 9.81 -10.36
CA ILE A 77 -2.26 8.74 -9.37
C ILE A 77 -1.98 7.43 -10.10
N LYS A 78 -0.78 6.88 -9.93
CA LYS A 78 -0.49 5.51 -10.28
C LYS A 78 -1.38 4.70 -9.34
N ARG A 79 -2.53 4.23 -9.83
CA ARG A 79 -3.44 3.37 -9.07
C ARG A 79 -2.58 2.30 -8.40
N SER A 80 -2.70 2.16 -7.09
CA SER A 80 -1.94 1.17 -6.34
C SER A 80 -2.33 -0.24 -6.83
N LEU A 81 -1.47 -1.23 -6.63
CA LEU A 81 -1.82 -2.62 -6.99
C LEU A 81 -3.11 -3.06 -6.30
N GLN A 82 -3.30 -2.62 -5.06
CA GLN A 82 -4.52 -2.80 -4.29
C GLN A 82 -5.75 -2.19 -4.99
N ASP A 83 -5.69 -0.92 -5.43
CA ASP A 83 -6.80 -0.29 -6.16
C ASP A 83 -7.13 -0.99 -7.48
N MET A 84 -6.10 -1.48 -8.18
CA MET A 84 -6.27 -2.21 -9.43
C MET A 84 -6.95 -3.57 -9.18
N ILE A 85 -6.50 -4.31 -8.16
CA ILE A 85 -7.12 -5.58 -7.74
C ILE A 85 -8.57 -5.36 -7.33
N LEU A 86 -8.85 -4.36 -6.49
CA LEU A 86 -10.22 -4.04 -6.08
C LEU A 86 -11.11 -3.67 -7.27
N ALA A 87 -10.59 -2.91 -8.23
CA ALA A 87 -11.32 -2.57 -9.44
C ALA A 87 -11.53 -3.77 -10.39
N ALA A 88 -10.65 -4.78 -10.35
CA ALA A 88 -10.81 -6.03 -11.09
C ALA A 88 -11.83 -6.94 -10.40
N VAL A 89 -11.71 -7.17 -9.09
CA VAL A 89 -12.69 -7.96 -8.32
C VAL A 89 -14.09 -7.36 -8.39
N ARG A 90 -14.23 -6.03 -8.35
CA ARG A 90 -15.52 -5.33 -8.56
C ARG A 90 -16.11 -5.50 -9.95
N ALA A 91 -15.32 -5.82 -10.97
CA ALA A 91 -15.84 -6.10 -12.30
C ALA A 91 -16.42 -7.52 -12.41
N HIS A 92 -16.18 -8.37 -11.41
CA HIS A 92 -16.63 -9.76 -11.35
C HIS A 92 -17.54 -9.96 -10.14
N ASP A 93 -18.81 -9.56 -10.28
CA ASP A 93 -19.82 -9.64 -9.21
C ASP A 93 -20.09 -11.07 -8.71
N GLU A 94 -19.93 -12.07 -9.59
CA GLU A 94 -20.11 -13.49 -9.26
C GLU A 94 -18.88 -14.13 -8.57
N GLY A 95 -17.80 -13.36 -8.43
CA GLY A 95 -16.51 -13.83 -7.95
C GLY A 95 -15.61 -14.35 -9.08
N ALA A 96 -14.30 -14.10 -8.95
CA ALA A 96 -13.31 -14.50 -9.95
C ALA A 96 -12.17 -15.28 -9.30
N ASP A 97 -11.68 -16.31 -9.98
CA ASP A 97 -10.47 -17.00 -9.56
C ASP A 97 -9.22 -16.10 -9.77
N THR A 98 -8.10 -16.50 -9.18
CA THR A 98 -6.85 -15.73 -9.28
C THR A 98 -6.39 -15.55 -10.74
N GLY A 99 -6.59 -16.56 -11.59
CA GLY A 99 -6.23 -16.52 -13.01
C GLY A 99 -7.04 -15.48 -13.79
N THR A 100 -8.37 -15.49 -13.63
CA THR A 100 -9.25 -14.51 -14.28
C THR A 100 -8.96 -13.08 -13.79
N ILE A 101 -8.62 -12.90 -12.50
CA ILE A 101 -8.22 -11.59 -11.98
C ILE A 101 -6.92 -11.12 -12.63
N LEU A 102 -5.93 -12.00 -12.77
CA LEU A 102 -4.66 -11.68 -13.42
C LEU A 102 -4.89 -11.26 -14.87
N GLU A 103 -5.63 -12.05 -15.65
CA GLU A 103 -5.95 -11.75 -17.05
C GLU A 103 -6.73 -10.43 -17.18
N SER A 104 -7.69 -10.18 -16.28
CA SER A 104 -8.47 -8.94 -16.23
C SER A 104 -7.58 -7.73 -15.94
N LEU A 105 -6.61 -7.87 -15.03
CA LEU A 105 -5.61 -6.84 -14.72
C LEU A 105 -4.70 -6.56 -15.92
N GLU A 106 -4.15 -7.61 -16.54
CA GLU A 106 -3.25 -7.47 -17.69
C GLU A 106 -3.96 -6.84 -18.89
N ARG A 107 -5.20 -7.29 -19.18
CA ARG A 107 -6.00 -6.75 -20.29
C ARG A 107 -6.39 -5.29 -20.07
N ARG A 108 -6.74 -4.92 -18.84
CA ARG A 108 -7.25 -3.57 -18.53
C ARG A 108 -6.15 -2.53 -18.34
N TRP A 109 -4.97 -2.94 -17.90
CA TRP A 109 -3.82 -2.03 -17.68
C TRP A 109 -2.66 -2.24 -18.66
N ASN A 110 -2.76 -3.20 -19.58
CA ASN A 110 -1.75 -3.54 -20.59
C ASN A 110 -0.33 -3.63 -20.00
N ARG A 111 -0.21 -4.35 -18.89
CA ARG A 111 1.01 -4.48 -18.09
C ARG A 111 1.06 -5.88 -17.49
N GLY A 112 2.25 -6.50 -17.49
CA GLY A 112 2.45 -7.78 -16.81
C GLY A 112 2.46 -7.64 -15.29
N PHE A 113 1.77 -8.55 -14.61
CA PHE A 113 1.72 -8.63 -13.15
C PHE A 113 2.33 -9.95 -12.67
N GLN A 114 2.98 -9.94 -11.51
CA GLN A 114 3.46 -11.17 -10.87
C GLN A 114 2.32 -11.81 -10.10
N GLU A 115 1.95 -13.04 -10.47
CA GLU A 115 0.87 -13.80 -9.83
C GLU A 115 1.08 -13.94 -8.31
N SER A 116 2.29 -14.29 -7.87
CA SER A 116 2.63 -14.40 -6.45
C SER A 116 2.33 -13.12 -5.66
N ARG A 117 2.61 -11.96 -6.26
CA ARG A 117 2.35 -10.65 -5.66
C ARG A 117 0.86 -10.33 -5.61
N VAL A 118 0.11 -10.71 -6.66
CA VAL A 118 -1.36 -10.56 -6.70
C VAL A 118 -2.02 -11.44 -5.64
N VAL A 119 -1.57 -12.69 -5.48
CA VAL A 119 -2.06 -13.61 -4.44
C VAL A 119 -1.78 -13.08 -3.03
N GLU A 120 -0.59 -12.52 -2.80
CA GLU A 120 -0.24 -11.91 -1.51
C GLU A 120 -1.18 -10.75 -1.16
N GLU A 121 -1.43 -9.84 -2.12
CA GLU A 121 -2.35 -8.73 -1.91
C GLU A 121 -3.82 -9.18 -1.77
N LEU A 122 -4.26 -10.21 -2.48
CA LEU A 122 -5.59 -10.81 -2.30
C LEU A 122 -5.75 -11.40 -0.89
N ARG A 123 -4.74 -12.11 -0.39
CA ARG A 123 -4.73 -12.63 1.00
C ARG A 123 -4.77 -11.50 2.01
N ARG A 124 -4.02 -10.42 1.77
CA ARG A 124 -4.04 -9.23 2.61
C ARG A 124 -5.42 -8.57 2.64
N LEU A 125 -6.04 -8.35 1.48
CA LEU A 125 -7.39 -7.77 1.36
C LEU A 125 -8.47 -8.65 2.02
N ALA A 126 -8.28 -9.97 2.03
CA ALA A 126 -9.16 -10.88 2.75
C ALA A 126 -8.96 -10.79 4.27
N ALA A 127 -7.72 -10.63 4.75
CA ALA A 127 -7.45 -10.37 6.17
C ALA A 127 -8.07 -9.04 6.63
N GLU A 128 -8.05 -8.02 5.77
CA GLU A 128 -8.69 -6.72 5.97
C GLU A 128 -10.24 -6.75 5.81
N ARG A 129 -10.83 -7.95 5.59
CA ARG A 129 -12.28 -8.15 5.36
C ARG A 129 -12.87 -7.28 4.23
N THR A 130 -12.08 -6.96 3.22
CA THR A 130 -12.51 -6.20 2.02
C THR A 130 -12.95 -7.13 0.87
N ILE A 131 -12.40 -8.34 0.81
CA ILE A 131 -12.80 -9.39 -0.13
C ILE A 131 -12.92 -10.73 0.61
N VAL A 132 -13.75 -11.65 0.11
CA VAL A 132 -13.87 -13.02 0.62
C VAL A 132 -13.43 -13.99 -0.46
N LEU A 133 -12.69 -15.02 -0.06
CA LEU A 133 -12.45 -16.20 -0.90
C LEU A 133 -13.58 -17.21 -0.65
N ASP A 134 -14.47 -17.37 -1.63
CA ASP A 134 -15.58 -18.32 -1.57
C ASP A 134 -15.39 -19.40 -2.64
N ARG A 135 -15.23 -20.66 -2.22
CA ARG A 135 -15.03 -21.82 -3.12
C ARG A 135 -13.99 -21.56 -4.23
N GLY A 136 -12.89 -20.88 -3.90
CA GLY A 136 -11.82 -20.56 -4.85
C GLY A 136 -12.02 -19.28 -5.68
N HIS A 137 -13.13 -18.56 -5.47
CA HIS A 137 -13.44 -17.31 -6.15
C HIS A 137 -13.35 -16.13 -5.19
N TRP A 138 -12.60 -15.10 -5.57
CA TRP A 138 -12.50 -13.84 -4.83
C TRP A 138 -13.69 -12.96 -5.20
N ARG A 139 -14.45 -12.55 -4.18
CA ARG A 139 -15.58 -11.64 -4.32
C ARG A 139 -15.45 -10.50 -3.33
N MET A 140 -16.06 -9.36 -3.65
CA MET A 140 -16.10 -8.23 -2.72
C MET A 140 -16.91 -8.62 -1.48
N THR A 141 -16.47 -8.19 -0.29
CA THR A 141 -17.27 -8.35 0.92
C THR A 141 -18.47 -7.41 0.82
N VAL A 142 -19.60 -7.92 0.36
CA VAL A 142 -20.88 -7.26 0.65
C VAL A 142 -21.05 -7.36 2.17
N PRO A 143 -21.29 -6.24 2.89
CA PRO A 143 -21.53 -6.29 4.32
C PRO A 143 -22.62 -7.32 4.62
N PRO A 144 -22.40 -8.30 5.50
CA PRO A 144 -23.45 -9.24 5.90
C PRO A 144 -24.61 -8.58 6.68
N ASP A 145 -24.56 -7.27 6.93
CA ASP A 145 -25.59 -6.53 7.69
C ASP A 145 -26.92 -6.29 6.96
N ALA A 146 -27.08 -6.72 5.72
CA ALA A 146 -28.40 -6.68 5.05
C ALA A 146 -29.30 -7.90 5.33
N ARG A 147 -28.94 -8.79 6.28
CA ARG A 147 -29.78 -9.93 6.70
C ARG A 147 -30.11 -9.97 8.20
N ALA A 148 -29.82 -8.91 8.95
CA ALA A 148 -30.17 -8.79 10.36
C ALA A 148 -31.34 -7.81 10.61
N GLY A 149 -32.10 -7.43 9.58
CA GLY A 149 -33.21 -6.47 9.68
C GLY A 149 -34.61 -7.01 9.39
N GLU A 150 -34.77 -8.28 9.02
CA GLU A 150 -36.06 -8.81 8.54
C GLU A 150 -36.55 -10.03 9.33
N THR A 151 -36.53 -9.96 10.66
CA THR A 151 -37.47 -10.71 11.53
C THR A 151 -37.72 -9.94 12.83
N SER A 152 -38.08 -8.66 12.74
CA SER A 152 -38.58 -7.94 13.91
C SER A 152 -39.56 -6.85 13.51
N ASP A 153 -40.57 -7.21 12.70
CA ASP A 153 -41.84 -6.47 12.71
C ASP A 153 -42.96 -7.34 12.13
N ARG A 154 -43.45 -8.29 12.94
CA ARG A 154 -44.87 -8.64 12.86
C ARG A 154 -45.52 -8.13 14.13
N HIS A 155 -45.84 -6.85 14.03
CA HIS A 155 -46.78 -6.10 14.83
C HIS A 155 -47.91 -6.95 15.46
N VAL A 156 -48.06 -6.73 16.76
CA VAL A 156 -49.31 -6.79 17.53
C VAL A 156 -50.45 -6.13 16.75
N ALA A 157 -51.61 -6.80 16.68
CA ALA A 157 -52.95 -6.24 17.00
C ALA A 157 -54.08 -7.14 16.44
N ALA A 158 -54.75 -7.88 17.34
CA ALA A 158 -56.21 -7.96 17.52
C ALA A 158 -56.52 -9.12 18.48
#